data_AF-D8FEE9-F1
#
_entry.id   AF-D8FEE9-F1
#
_cell.length_a   1.000
_cell.length_b   1.000
_cell.length_c   1.000
_cell.angle_alpha   90.00
_cell.angle_beta   90.00
_cell.angle_gamma   90.00
#
_symmetry.space_group_name_H-M   'P 1'
#
loop_
_entity.id
_entity.type
_entity.pdbx_description
1 polymer ?
#
loop_
_entity_poly.entity_id
_entity_poly.type
_entity_poly.pdbx_seq_one_letter_code
_entity_poly.pdbx_strand_id
1 'polypeptide(L)'
;MITLLDYGAGNVRSVINAIESLGEQVHLVKTEQDILSADKLVFPGVGAFGNMMEILHQKNFVAPLMGYLNTDRPFLGICLGLQALFEKSEEAPDMPGLGFIKGRVQRFTTDLSVPHIGWNGVNIKQPSRLFEGLEGNEKFYFVHSYHVTPKADDTVLTTTDYGYEFVSAIQKGNVVATQFHPEKSGVSGLRLLENFLKKAGKTTLPPRLSNHTRLAKRIIACLDVRTNDSGDLVVTKGDQYDVREKGDVRNLGKPVDLARRYYEEGADEITFLNITGFRDFPLEDMPMLEVLRQTSVNVFVPLTIGGGIRDYTDKDGKTYTALEVAAKYFRSGADKVSIGSDAVRVVEEYLKTGAKSGRSAIEKIARVYGNQAVVISVDPRRVYVKEPEDVKHRVIKTEFPGPNGESYCWYQCTIKGGREGRDLDAITFAQVCEKLGAGEILLNCIDRDGTNQGFDLELINAVKKAVSVPVIASSGAGCAEHFLEVFNKTDAESALAAGIFHREEVPIGQVKKTLEGAVEIRA
;
A
#
# COMPACT_ATOMS: atom_id res chain seq x y z
N MET A 1 -13.19 26.09 1.69
CA MET A 1 -12.75 25.70 0.34
C MET A 1 -11.24 25.58 0.34
N ILE A 2 -10.73 24.43 -0.10
CA ILE A 2 -9.33 24.02 -0.06
C ILE A 2 -8.88 23.77 -1.50
N THR A 3 -7.80 24.43 -1.92
CA THR A 3 -7.24 24.19 -3.25
C THR A 3 -6.36 22.95 -3.20
N LEU A 4 -6.57 22.01 -4.11
CA LEU A 4 -5.82 20.75 -4.17
C LEU A 4 -5.11 20.62 -5.52
N LEU A 5 -3.80 20.39 -5.48
CA LEU A 5 -3.01 20.15 -6.68
C LEU A 5 -3.04 18.67 -7.05
N ASP A 6 -3.83 18.34 -8.08
CA ASP A 6 -3.81 17.03 -8.73
C ASP A 6 -2.94 17.09 -9.99
N TYR A 7 -1.73 16.54 -9.91
CA TYR A 7 -0.84 16.46 -11.07
C TYR A 7 -1.16 15.26 -11.98
N GLY A 8 -2.15 14.41 -11.64
CA GLY A 8 -2.66 13.38 -12.54
C GLY A 8 -2.14 11.96 -12.28
N ALA A 9 -1.46 11.71 -11.15
CA ALA A 9 -1.02 10.36 -10.77
C ALA A 9 -1.53 9.97 -9.38
N GLY A 10 -1.81 8.67 -9.22
CA GLY A 10 -2.12 8.04 -7.94
C GLY A 10 -3.54 8.29 -7.44
N ASN A 11 -3.76 7.93 -6.18
CA ASN A 11 -5.04 8.04 -5.49
C ASN A 11 -5.21 9.39 -4.79
N VAL A 12 -5.47 10.43 -5.59
CA VAL A 12 -5.82 11.76 -5.05
C VAL A 12 -7.19 11.76 -4.37
N ARG A 13 -8.05 10.81 -4.73
CA ARG A 13 -9.43 10.71 -4.22
C ARG A 13 -9.47 10.52 -2.71
N SER A 14 -8.56 9.74 -2.10
CA SER A 14 -8.55 9.60 -0.65
C SER A 14 -8.29 10.92 0.09
N VAL A 15 -7.48 11.81 -0.47
CA VAL A 15 -7.25 13.15 0.10
C VAL A 15 -8.50 14.01 -0.04
N ILE A 16 -9.17 13.95 -1.20
CA ILE A 16 -10.43 14.66 -1.43
C ILE A 16 -11.49 14.19 -0.43
N ASN A 17 -11.71 12.88 -0.31
CA ASN A 17 -12.68 12.31 0.60
C ASN A 17 -12.37 12.63 2.07
N ALA A 18 -11.09 12.64 2.45
CA ALA A 18 -10.68 13.02 3.80
C ALA A 18 -11.04 14.49 4.10
N ILE A 19 -10.75 15.41 3.18
CA ILE A 19 -11.10 16.83 3.32
C ILE A 19 -12.63 17.01 3.36
N GLU A 20 -13.37 16.34 2.48
CA GLU A 20 -14.83 16.40 2.43
C GLU A 20 -15.49 15.81 3.69
N SER A 21 -14.95 14.72 4.23
CA SER A 21 -15.43 14.13 5.49
C SER A 21 -15.27 15.06 6.70
N LEU A 22 -14.35 16.03 6.61
CA LEU A 22 -14.13 17.07 7.61
C LEU A 22 -14.99 18.33 7.38
N GLY A 23 -15.91 18.28 6.41
CA GLY A 23 -16.86 19.36 6.12
C GLY A 23 -16.32 20.47 5.22
N GLU A 24 -15.15 20.28 4.62
CA GLU A 24 -14.56 21.23 3.68
C GLU A 24 -14.84 20.86 2.22
N GLN A 25 -14.80 21.85 1.33
CA GLN A 25 -14.93 21.63 -0.12
C GLN A 25 -13.58 21.72 -0.82
N VAL A 26 -13.37 20.88 -1.84
CA VAL A 26 -12.13 20.87 -2.63
C VAL A 26 -12.30 21.57 -3.97
N HIS A 27 -11.36 22.46 -4.31
CA HIS A 27 -11.19 23.03 -5.65
C HIS A 27 -9.91 22.46 -6.27
N LEU A 28 -10.04 21.73 -7.38
CA LEU A 28 -8.88 21.17 -8.07
C LEU A 28 -8.17 22.23 -8.91
N VAL A 29 -6.84 22.31 -8.77
CA VAL A 29 -5.98 23.14 -9.60
C VAL A 29 -6.10 22.71 -11.07
N LYS A 30 -6.49 23.64 -11.95
CA LYS A 30 -6.50 23.45 -13.40
C LYS A 30 -5.55 24.41 -14.11
N THR A 31 -5.26 25.55 -13.49
CA THR A 31 -4.47 26.65 -14.04
C THR A 31 -3.47 27.17 -13.01
N GLU A 32 -2.47 27.91 -13.48
CA GLU A 32 -1.48 28.60 -12.63
C GLU A 32 -2.16 29.55 -11.63
N GLN A 33 -3.26 30.21 -12.05
CA GLN A 33 -3.99 31.16 -11.22
C GLN A 33 -4.69 30.49 -10.04
N ASP A 34 -5.13 29.23 -10.17
CA ASP A 34 -5.70 28.48 -9.07
C ASP A 34 -4.69 28.30 -7.92
N ILE A 35 -3.41 28.12 -8.27
CA ILE A 35 -2.31 28.03 -7.29
C ILE A 35 -2.07 29.39 -6.66
N LEU A 36 -1.87 30.42 -7.48
CA LEU A 36 -1.52 31.76 -7.00
C LEU A 36 -2.62 32.40 -6.12
N SER A 37 -3.88 32.10 -6.38
CA SER A 37 -5.02 32.64 -5.63
C SER A 37 -5.46 31.80 -4.43
N ALA A 38 -4.86 30.63 -4.20
CA ALA A 38 -5.30 29.73 -3.14
C ALA A 38 -5.17 30.35 -1.73
N ASP A 39 -6.19 30.22 -0.88
CA ASP A 39 -6.05 30.57 0.53
C ASP A 39 -5.29 29.49 1.31
N LYS A 40 -5.55 28.23 0.96
CA LYS A 40 -4.83 27.04 1.45
C LYS A 40 -4.60 26.09 0.29
N LEU A 41 -3.39 25.56 0.19
CA LEU A 41 -3.00 24.63 -0.87
C LEU A 41 -2.58 23.28 -0.27
N VAL A 42 -3.22 22.21 -0.72
CA VAL A 42 -2.80 20.83 -0.44
C VAL A 42 -2.17 20.26 -1.69
N PHE A 43 -0.94 19.77 -1.57
CA PHE A 43 -0.23 19.08 -2.64
C PHE A 43 0.04 17.63 -2.21
N PRO A 44 -0.87 16.70 -2.53
CA PRO A 44 -0.60 15.29 -2.36
C PRO A 44 0.25 14.75 -3.51
N GLY A 45 1.17 13.83 -3.22
CA GLY A 45 1.87 13.13 -4.28
C GLY A 45 2.21 11.68 -3.98
N VAL A 46 1.96 10.84 -4.98
CA VAL A 46 2.16 9.39 -4.99
C VAL A 46 2.86 9.00 -6.28
N GLY A 47 3.96 8.28 -6.18
CA GLY A 47 4.63 7.70 -7.34
C GLY A 47 6.13 7.91 -7.33
N ALA A 48 6.69 8.09 -8.53
CA ALA A 48 8.09 8.45 -8.71
C ALA A 48 8.29 9.97 -8.76
N PHE A 49 9.31 10.48 -8.07
CA PHE A 49 9.71 11.88 -8.02
C PHE A 49 9.92 12.47 -9.41
N GLY A 50 10.65 11.76 -10.28
CA GLY A 50 10.96 12.23 -11.64
C GLY A 50 9.70 12.48 -12.47
N ASN A 51 8.75 11.53 -12.44
CA ASN A 51 7.48 11.64 -13.14
C ASN A 51 6.61 12.79 -12.61
N MET A 52 6.57 12.99 -11.28
CA MET A 52 5.87 14.13 -10.68
C MET A 52 6.45 15.46 -11.18
N MET A 53 7.77 15.64 -11.07
CA MET A 53 8.43 16.89 -11.47
C MET A 53 8.30 17.14 -12.98
N GLU A 54 8.40 16.11 -13.82
CA GLU A 54 8.16 16.21 -15.26
C GLU A 54 6.74 16.75 -15.55
N ILE A 55 5.71 16.22 -14.88
CA ILE A 55 4.34 16.69 -15.06
C ILE A 55 4.16 18.13 -14.56
N LEU A 56 4.76 18.49 -13.42
CA LEU A 56 4.71 19.87 -12.92
C LEU A 56 5.35 20.86 -13.90
N HIS A 57 6.45 20.47 -14.55
CA HIS A 57 7.09 21.25 -15.61
C HIS A 57 6.20 21.36 -16.85
N GLN A 58 5.66 20.24 -17.34
CA GLN A 58 4.75 20.22 -18.49
C GLN A 58 3.50 21.08 -18.28
N LYS A 59 3.00 21.17 -17.04
CA LYS A 59 1.86 22.00 -16.64
C LYS A 59 2.23 23.46 -16.29
N ASN A 60 3.50 23.84 -16.35
CA ASN A 60 4.02 25.15 -15.91
C ASN A 60 3.68 25.50 -14.45
N PHE A 61 3.55 24.49 -13.56
CA PHE A 61 3.15 24.71 -12.16
C PHE A 61 4.32 25.01 -11.21
N VAL A 62 5.56 24.78 -11.62
CA VAL A 62 6.76 24.99 -10.78
C VAL A 62 6.89 26.45 -10.30
N ALA A 63 6.81 27.43 -11.21
CA ALA A 63 6.93 28.84 -10.85
C ALA A 63 5.76 29.35 -9.99
N PRO A 64 4.49 29.04 -10.31
CA PRO A 64 3.35 29.35 -9.44
C PRO A 64 3.45 28.74 -8.04
N LEU A 65 3.90 27.48 -7.93
CA LEU A 65 4.12 26.81 -6.64
C LEU A 65 5.19 27.53 -5.82
N MET A 66 6.32 27.87 -6.43
CA MET A 66 7.37 28.62 -5.75
C MET A 66 6.88 30.01 -5.33
N GLY A 67 6.11 30.70 -6.18
CA GLY A 67 5.46 31.96 -5.85
C GLY A 67 4.55 31.83 -4.64
N TYR A 68 3.71 30.80 -4.61
CA TYR A 68 2.81 30.49 -3.49
C TYR A 68 3.57 30.24 -2.19
N LEU A 69 4.55 29.34 -2.21
CA LEU A 69 5.34 28.96 -1.03
C LEU A 69 6.06 30.16 -0.41
N ASN A 70 6.57 31.08 -1.23
CA ASN A 70 7.25 32.30 -0.77
C ASN A 70 6.31 33.33 -0.12
N THR A 71 4.99 33.20 -0.28
CA THR A 71 4.01 34.05 0.42
C THR A 71 3.68 33.57 1.83
N ASP A 72 4.23 32.43 2.25
CA ASP A 72 3.99 31.82 3.57
C ASP A 72 2.50 31.61 3.88
N ARG A 73 1.71 31.29 2.85
CA ARG A 73 0.31 30.87 3.00
C ARG A 73 0.24 29.38 3.36
N PRO A 74 -0.85 28.92 4.02
CA PRO A 74 -1.01 27.53 4.43
C PRO A 74 -0.82 26.53 3.28
N PHE A 75 0.27 25.77 3.36
CA PHE A 75 0.60 24.70 2.42
C PHE A 75 0.74 23.38 3.17
N LEU A 76 0.15 22.31 2.63
CA LEU A 76 0.37 20.94 3.09
C LEU A 76 0.87 20.07 1.94
N GLY A 77 2.15 19.68 2.01
CA GLY A 77 2.72 18.66 1.13
C GLY A 77 2.58 17.27 1.74
N ILE A 78 2.09 16.28 0.97
CA ILE A 78 1.94 14.90 1.45
C ILE A 78 2.80 13.97 0.58
N CYS A 79 3.66 13.17 1.22
CA CYS A 79 4.57 12.20 0.61
C CYS A 79 5.45 12.81 -0.48
N LEU A 80 5.18 12.63 -1.78
CA LEU A 80 5.97 13.33 -2.80
C LEU A 80 5.79 14.85 -2.74
N GLY A 81 4.69 15.36 -2.20
CA GLY A 81 4.51 16.79 -1.94
C GLY A 81 5.53 17.35 -0.93
N LEU A 82 5.98 16.53 0.03
CA LEU A 82 7.12 16.85 0.89
C LEU A 82 8.42 16.82 0.08
N GLN A 83 8.64 15.75 -0.68
CA GLN A 83 9.88 15.55 -1.42
C GLN A 83 10.10 16.61 -2.49
N ALA A 84 9.04 17.07 -3.16
CA ALA A 84 9.06 18.14 -4.15
C ALA A 84 9.69 19.43 -3.64
N LEU A 85 9.58 19.71 -2.33
CA LEU A 85 10.14 20.93 -1.72
C LEU A 85 11.68 20.97 -1.73
N PHE A 86 12.35 19.84 -1.96
CA PHE A 86 13.81 19.71 -1.92
C PHE A 86 14.44 19.94 -3.30
N GLU A 87 15.77 20.03 -3.34
CA GLU A 87 16.49 20.43 -4.57
C GLU A 87 16.64 19.28 -5.58
N LYS A 88 16.76 18.04 -5.09
CA LYS A 88 17.04 16.85 -5.91
C LYS A 88 16.66 15.56 -5.21
N SER A 89 16.46 14.50 -6.00
CA SER A 89 16.18 13.15 -5.52
C SER A 89 17.11 12.12 -6.14
N GLU A 90 17.61 11.19 -5.34
CA GLU A 90 18.33 10.01 -5.84
C GLU A 90 17.47 9.10 -6.73
N GLU A 91 16.13 9.19 -6.61
CA GLU A 91 15.20 8.47 -7.48
C GLU A 91 15.25 8.97 -8.93
N ALA A 92 15.54 10.27 -9.13
CA ALA A 92 15.66 10.91 -10.43
C ALA A 92 16.78 11.97 -10.40
N PRO A 93 18.06 11.55 -10.46
CA PRO A 93 19.21 12.43 -10.23
C PRO A 93 19.29 13.64 -11.17
N ASP A 94 18.78 13.49 -12.39
CA ASP A 94 18.81 14.50 -13.44
C ASP A 94 17.60 15.46 -13.40
N MET A 95 16.64 15.22 -12.50
CA MET A 95 15.43 16.01 -12.38
C MET A 95 15.49 16.90 -11.13
N PRO A 96 15.55 18.23 -11.26
CA PRO A 96 15.51 19.12 -10.10
C PRO A 96 14.14 19.12 -9.44
N GLY A 97 14.10 19.30 -8.12
CA GLY A 97 12.88 19.62 -7.38
C GLY A 97 12.60 21.13 -7.34
N LEU A 98 11.65 21.54 -6.50
CA LEU A 98 11.30 22.96 -6.33
C LEU A 98 12.43 23.77 -5.67
N GLY A 99 13.22 23.13 -4.80
CA GLY A 99 14.35 23.77 -4.11
C GLY A 99 13.95 24.83 -3.07
N PHE A 100 12.71 24.77 -2.55
CA PHE A 100 12.21 25.63 -1.47
C PHE A 100 12.94 25.36 -0.14
N ILE A 101 13.30 24.10 0.11
CA ILE A 101 14.10 23.64 1.25
C ILE A 101 15.43 23.11 0.73
N LYS A 102 16.54 23.55 1.34
CA LYS A 102 17.88 23.06 1.00
C LYS A 102 18.09 21.65 1.53
N GLY A 103 18.57 20.76 0.68
CA GLY A 103 18.73 19.35 1.02
C GLY A 103 18.45 18.42 -0.16
N ARG A 104 18.34 17.13 0.12
CA ARG A 104 18.07 16.09 -0.89
C ARG A 104 17.09 15.03 -0.41
N VAL A 105 16.50 14.34 -1.36
CA VAL A 105 15.75 13.10 -1.16
C VAL A 105 16.70 11.93 -1.46
N GLN A 106 16.85 11.00 -0.52
CA GLN A 106 17.78 9.87 -0.64
C GLN A 106 17.08 8.54 -0.35
N ARG A 107 17.59 7.44 -0.92
CA ARG A 107 17.04 6.11 -0.69
C ARG A 107 17.40 5.61 0.72
N PHE A 108 16.52 4.82 1.32
CA PHE A 108 16.87 4.08 2.54
C PHE A 108 18.07 3.15 2.31
N THR A 109 19.01 3.18 3.26
CA THR A 109 20.17 2.29 3.33
C THR A 109 20.17 1.58 4.68
N THR A 110 19.40 0.51 4.77
CA THR A 110 19.09 -0.21 6.02
C THR A 110 19.00 -1.71 5.76
N ASP A 111 19.15 -2.52 6.82
CA ASP A 111 18.92 -3.96 6.78
C ASP A 111 17.43 -4.32 6.88
N LEU A 112 16.56 -3.34 7.16
CA LEU A 112 15.11 -3.50 7.13
C LEU A 112 14.59 -3.52 5.68
N SER A 113 13.36 -4.00 5.51
CA SER A 113 12.76 -4.04 4.18
C SER A 113 12.58 -2.66 3.53
N VAL A 114 12.77 -2.54 2.22
CA VAL A 114 12.55 -1.29 1.48
C VAL A 114 11.69 -1.60 0.26
N PRO A 115 10.54 -0.94 0.06
CA PRO A 115 10.03 0.26 0.75
C PRO A 115 9.63 0.08 2.22
N HIS A 116 9.72 1.17 2.99
CA HIS A 116 9.10 1.31 4.31
C HIS A 116 7.58 1.38 4.12
N ILE A 117 6.89 0.26 4.38
CA ILE A 117 5.43 0.11 4.26
C ILE A 117 4.84 -0.25 5.62
N GLY A 118 4.00 0.61 6.17
CA GLY A 118 3.21 0.31 7.36
C GLY A 118 3.03 1.49 8.30
N TRP A 119 2.73 1.18 9.56
CA TRP A 119 2.33 2.16 10.57
C TRP A 119 3.49 2.43 11.53
N ASN A 120 4.02 3.65 11.54
CA ASN A 120 5.15 4.01 12.39
C ASN A 120 4.82 5.25 13.23
N GLY A 121 5.49 5.40 14.37
CA GLY A 121 5.33 6.57 15.23
C GLY A 121 6.07 7.79 14.70
N VAL A 122 5.90 8.92 15.38
CA VAL A 122 6.65 10.14 15.12
C VAL A 122 7.24 10.69 16.42
N ASN A 123 8.53 11.03 16.38
CA ASN A 123 9.23 11.76 17.42
C ASN A 123 9.05 13.26 17.15
N ILE A 124 8.42 13.97 18.10
CA ILE A 124 8.12 15.39 17.96
C ILE A 124 9.36 16.23 18.25
N LYS A 125 9.77 17.10 17.32
CA LYS A 125 10.98 17.93 17.47
C LYS A 125 10.67 19.39 17.83
N GLN A 126 9.47 19.86 17.52
CA GLN A 126 9.02 21.20 17.89
C GLN A 126 7.49 21.27 18.05
N PRO A 127 6.95 22.24 18.81
CA PRO A 127 5.51 22.45 18.94
C PRO A 127 4.85 22.79 17.59
N SER A 128 3.63 22.31 17.37
CA SER A 128 2.84 22.66 16.18
C SER A 128 1.34 22.63 16.46
N ARG A 129 0.58 23.41 15.70
CA ARG A 129 -0.88 23.34 15.71
C ARG A 129 -1.41 21.98 15.24
N LEU A 130 -0.62 21.25 14.45
CA LEU A 130 -1.01 19.95 13.92
C LEU A 130 -1.19 18.88 15.00
N PHE A 131 -0.59 19.07 16.17
CA PHE A 131 -0.62 18.11 17.26
C PHE A 131 -1.79 18.33 18.24
N GLU A 132 -2.68 19.29 17.95
CA GLU A 132 -3.86 19.53 18.77
C GLU A 132 -4.77 18.29 18.81
N GLY A 133 -5.02 17.76 20.02
CA GLY A 133 -5.82 16.54 20.20
C GLY A 133 -5.12 15.24 19.83
N LEU A 134 -3.79 15.25 19.67
CA LEU A 134 -2.96 14.05 19.61
C LEU A 134 -2.31 13.78 20.98
N GLU A 135 -2.16 12.51 21.33
CA GLU A 135 -1.56 12.01 22.56
C GLU A 135 -0.05 11.82 22.46
N GLY A 136 0.50 11.70 21.24
CA GLY A 136 1.93 11.54 20.96
C GLY A 136 2.41 10.09 20.87
N ASN A 137 1.48 9.13 20.88
CA ASN A 137 1.75 7.71 20.64
C ASN A 137 1.01 7.18 19.39
N GLU A 138 0.42 8.06 18.59
CA GLU A 138 -0.23 7.71 17.33
C GLU A 138 0.77 7.10 16.36
N LYS A 139 0.23 6.25 15.47
CA LYS A 139 0.97 5.77 14.31
C LYS A 139 0.36 6.35 13.05
N PHE A 140 1.23 6.71 12.12
CA PHE A 140 0.86 7.20 10.80
C PHE A 140 1.32 6.20 9.74
N TYR A 141 0.63 6.17 8.61
CA TYR A 141 0.92 5.26 7.51
C TYR A 141 2.01 5.82 6.59
N PHE A 142 3.11 5.08 6.47
CA PHE A 142 4.25 5.33 5.61
C PHE A 142 4.29 4.31 4.47
N VAL A 143 4.66 4.76 3.27
CA VAL A 143 4.72 3.93 2.06
C VAL A 143 5.73 4.49 1.05
N HIS A 144 7.03 4.35 1.35
CA HIS A 144 8.09 5.03 0.58
C HIS A 144 9.44 4.31 0.60
N SER A 145 10.23 4.46 -0.47
CA SER A 145 11.63 3.99 -0.53
C SER A 145 12.66 5.08 -0.27
N TYR A 146 12.24 6.34 -0.36
CA TYR A 146 13.11 7.52 -0.28
C TYR A 146 12.61 8.47 0.80
N HIS A 147 13.52 9.15 1.47
CA HIS A 147 13.20 10.11 2.53
C HIS A 147 14.02 11.39 2.36
N VAL A 148 13.55 12.48 2.97
CA VAL A 148 14.21 13.78 2.88
C VAL A 148 15.37 13.92 3.88
N THR A 149 16.35 14.72 3.52
CA THR A 149 17.50 15.13 4.35
C THR A 149 17.73 16.63 4.21
N PRO A 150 17.12 17.46 5.08
CA PRO A 150 17.35 18.90 5.06
C PRO A 150 18.78 19.23 5.49
N LYS A 151 19.31 20.34 4.98
CA LYS A 151 20.63 20.85 5.37
C LYS A 151 20.61 21.57 6.73
N ALA A 152 19.46 22.09 7.12
CA ALA A 152 19.25 22.82 8.37
C ALA A 152 18.11 22.16 9.18
N ASP A 153 18.33 22.01 10.47
CA ASP A 153 17.43 21.28 11.37
C ASP A 153 16.23 22.13 11.84
N ASP A 154 16.27 23.44 11.63
CA ASP A 154 15.23 24.40 12.05
C ASP A 154 13.86 24.18 11.37
N THR A 155 13.83 23.40 10.29
CA THR A 155 12.60 23.03 9.58
C THR A 155 12.03 21.68 10.00
N VAL A 156 12.74 20.87 10.80
CA VAL A 156 12.30 19.51 11.13
C VAL A 156 11.15 19.57 12.14
N LEU A 157 9.99 19.04 11.75
CA LEU A 157 8.82 18.98 12.62
C LEU A 157 8.76 17.66 13.39
N THR A 158 8.93 16.54 12.68
CA THR A 158 9.01 15.21 13.29
C THR A 158 10.08 14.36 12.63
N THR A 159 10.59 13.39 13.39
CA THR A 159 11.40 12.29 12.88
C THR A 159 10.77 10.94 13.20
N THR A 160 11.24 9.88 12.56
CA THR A 160 10.78 8.50 12.76
C THR A 160 11.98 7.57 12.66
N ASP A 161 12.00 6.49 13.44
CA ASP A 161 13.03 5.46 13.37
C ASP A 161 12.66 4.38 12.35
N TYR A 162 13.59 4.10 11.42
CA TYR A 162 13.53 2.98 10.49
C TYR A 162 14.93 2.53 10.08
N GLY A 163 15.57 1.73 10.95
CA GLY A 163 17.00 1.38 10.87
C GLY A 163 17.91 2.52 11.35
N TYR A 164 17.54 3.77 11.03
CA TYR A 164 18.07 5.00 11.58
C TYR A 164 16.96 6.05 11.66
N GLU A 165 17.21 7.16 12.37
CA GLU A 165 16.28 8.28 12.47
C GLU A 165 16.21 9.06 11.14
N PHE A 166 15.01 9.22 10.57
CA PHE A 166 14.79 10.02 9.36
C PHE A 166 13.72 11.09 9.58
N VAL A 167 13.72 12.14 8.76
CA VAL A 167 12.73 13.24 8.84
C VAL A 167 11.39 12.78 8.27
N SER A 168 10.37 12.73 9.11
CA SER A 168 9.01 12.29 8.76
C SER A 168 8.05 13.46 8.53
N ALA A 169 8.35 14.66 9.01
CA ALA A 169 7.64 15.88 8.65
C ALA A 169 8.52 17.13 8.80
N ILE A 170 8.21 18.16 8.02
CA ILE A 170 8.83 19.49 8.13
C ILE A 170 7.78 20.58 8.35
N GLN A 171 8.22 21.69 8.94
CA GLN A 171 7.44 22.91 9.06
C GLN A 171 8.35 24.13 8.95
N LYS A 172 8.01 25.05 8.04
CA LYS A 172 8.64 26.37 7.89
C LYS A 172 7.54 27.40 7.71
N GLY A 173 7.31 28.22 8.74
CA GLY A 173 6.14 29.11 8.76
C GLY A 173 4.84 28.32 8.65
N ASN A 174 4.00 28.67 7.67
CA ASN A 174 2.75 27.97 7.34
C ASN A 174 2.91 26.86 6.28
N VAL A 175 4.14 26.62 5.81
CA VAL A 175 4.47 25.49 4.94
C VAL A 175 4.75 24.26 5.80
N VAL A 176 3.85 23.30 5.76
CA VAL A 176 3.96 22.01 6.42
C VAL A 176 4.06 20.92 5.35
N ALA A 177 4.85 19.88 5.60
CA ALA A 177 4.76 18.69 4.78
C ALA A 177 5.07 17.40 5.56
N THR A 178 4.37 16.30 5.24
CA THR A 178 4.50 15.00 5.90
C THR A 178 4.97 13.94 4.91
N GLN A 179 5.86 13.05 5.34
CA GLN A 179 6.27 11.88 4.58
C GLN A 179 5.20 10.79 4.64
N PHE A 180 4.53 10.64 5.78
CA PHE A 180 3.36 9.79 5.94
C PHE A 180 2.12 10.39 5.26
N HIS A 181 1.10 9.56 5.08
CA HIS A 181 -0.18 9.88 4.44
C HIS A 181 -1.29 10.07 5.50
N PRO A 182 -1.62 11.31 5.90
CA PRO A 182 -2.69 11.56 6.88
C PRO A 182 -4.05 10.97 6.44
N GLU A 183 -4.38 11.04 5.14
CA GLU A 183 -5.59 10.48 4.56
C GLU A 183 -5.66 8.94 4.59
N LYS A 184 -4.52 8.29 4.90
CA LYS A 184 -4.41 6.83 5.09
C LYS A 184 -4.03 6.43 6.51
N SER A 185 -4.02 7.39 7.43
CA SER A 185 -3.63 7.19 8.82
C SER A 185 -4.83 7.11 9.78
N GLY A 186 -6.00 6.74 9.27
CA GLY A 186 -7.23 6.59 10.05
C GLY A 186 -7.60 7.86 10.82
N VAL A 187 -8.13 7.68 12.03
CA VAL A 187 -8.59 8.80 12.89
C VAL A 187 -7.48 9.78 13.23
N SER A 188 -6.26 9.29 13.55
CA SER A 188 -5.11 10.15 13.87
C SER A 188 -4.72 11.04 12.69
N GLY A 189 -4.75 10.46 11.48
CA GLY A 189 -4.51 11.19 10.25
C GLY A 189 -5.56 12.25 9.94
N LEU A 190 -6.84 11.91 10.09
CA LEU A 190 -7.95 12.86 9.94
C LEU A 190 -7.85 14.01 10.95
N ARG A 191 -7.47 13.74 12.21
CA ARG A 191 -7.23 14.78 13.21
C ARG A 191 -6.13 15.75 12.77
N LEU A 192 -5.01 15.23 12.27
CA LEU A 192 -3.91 16.06 11.77
C LEU A 192 -4.35 16.92 10.57
N LEU A 193 -5.11 16.36 9.64
CA LEU A 193 -5.68 17.13 8.52
C LEU A 193 -6.63 18.21 9.01
N GLU A 194 -7.56 17.88 9.91
CA GLU A 194 -8.49 18.85 10.50
C GLU A 194 -7.74 20.05 11.12
N ASN A 195 -6.65 19.78 11.85
CA ASN A 195 -5.81 20.81 12.46
C ASN A 195 -5.11 21.71 11.43
N PHE A 196 -4.71 21.16 10.28
CA PHE A 196 -4.18 21.96 9.17
C PHE A 196 -5.26 22.86 8.55
N LEU A 197 -6.46 22.32 8.37
CA LEU A 197 -7.57 22.99 7.68
C LEU A 197 -8.17 24.14 8.50
N LYS A 198 -8.14 24.05 9.83
CA LYS A 198 -8.60 25.10 10.75
C LYS A 198 -7.84 26.43 10.56
N LYS A 199 -8.57 27.54 10.68
CA LYS A 199 -8.02 28.92 10.55
C LYS A 199 -7.20 29.35 11.77
N ALA A 200 -7.57 28.84 12.95
CA ALA A 200 -6.90 29.13 14.22
C ALA A 200 -6.71 27.82 14.98
N GLY A 201 -5.63 27.73 15.74
CA GLY A 201 -5.29 26.58 16.56
C GLY A 201 -4.14 26.96 17.48
N LYS A 202 -4.02 26.27 18.61
CA LYS A 202 -2.94 26.52 19.55
C LYS A 202 -1.73 25.70 19.16
N THR A 203 -0.56 26.33 19.00
CA THR A 203 0.70 25.60 18.90
C THR A 203 0.90 24.81 20.20
N THR A 204 0.99 23.48 20.10
CA THR A 204 1.08 22.59 21.26
C THR A 204 2.11 21.49 21.03
N LEU A 205 2.56 20.90 22.14
CA LEU A 205 3.15 19.58 22.15
C LEU A 205 2.07 18.58 22.58
N PRO A 206 2.09 17.35 22.07
CA PRO A 206 1.27 16.28 22.63
C PRO A 206 1.75 15.94 24.06
N PRO A 207 0.88 15.35 24.90
CA PRO A 207 1.20 15.03 26.29
C PRO A 207 2.32 13.98 26.42
N ARG A 208 2.46 13.07 25.44
CA ARG A 208 3.56 12.10 25.40
C ARG A 208 4.56 12.51 24.33
N LEU A 209 5.83 12.45 24.68
CA LEU A 209 6.94 12.63 23.75
C LEU A 209 7.77 11.35 23.76
N SER A 210 7.92 10.73 22.59
CA SER A 210 8.87 9.65 22.41
C SER A 210 10.14 10.15 21.76
N ASN A 211 11.27 9.54 22.15
CA ASN A 211 12.53 9.69 21.44
C ASN A 211 12.79 8.53 20.47
N HIS A 212 11.94 7.50 20.51
CA HIS A 212 12.07 6.33 19.65
C HIS A 212 10.73 5.89 19.07
N THR A 213 10.76 5.38 17.84
CA THR A 213 9.56 4.81 17.19
C THR A 213 9.83 3.40 16.71
N ARG A 214 8.76 2.66 16.45
CA ARG A 214 8.83 1.31 15.92
C ARG A 214 7.73 1.10 14.89
N LEU A 215 8.09 0.47 13.79
CA LEU A 215 7.14 0.01 12.78
C LEU A 215 6.23 -1.06 13.40
N ALA A 216 4.93 -0.85 13.32
CA ALA A 216 3.95 -1.82 13.75
C ALA A 216 3.82 -2.98 12.77
N LYS A 217 3.61 -4.17 13.30
CA LYS A 217 3.11 -5.33 12.56
C LYS A 217 1.69 -5.04 12.09
N ARG A 218 1.43 -5.35 10.81
CA ARG A 218 0.23 -4.92 10.10
C ARG A 218 -0.78 -6.06 9.97
N ILE A 219 -2.02 -5.82 10.37
CA ILE A 219 -3.14 -6.76 10.20
C ILE A 219 -3.94 -6.37 8.96
N ILE A 220 -3.90 -7.23 7.95
CA ILE A 220 -4.57 -7.00 6.67
C ILE A 220 -5.85 -7.82 6.61
N ALA A 221 -6.97 -7.15 6.37
CA ALA A 221 -8.24 -7.80 6.11
C ALA A 221 -8.45 -7.97 4.61
N CYS A 222 -8.80 -9.18 4.18
CA CYS A 222 -8.98 -9.49 2.76
C CYS A 222 -10.41 -9.93 2.46
N LEU A 223 -10.93 -9.51 1.30
CA LEU A 223 -12.22 -9.96 0.79
C LEU A 223 -12.14 -10.37 -0.68
N ASP A 224 -12.71 -11.54 -0.97
CA ASP A 224 -12.95 -12.02 -2.32
C ASP A 224 -14.18 -11.32 -2.89
N VAL A 225 -14.03 -10.63 -4.03
CA VAL A 225 -15.15 -10.01 -4.75
C VAL A 225 -15.43 -10.83 -6.01
N ARG A 226 -16.62 -11.44 -6.08
CA ARG A 226 -17.08 -12.31 -7.16
C ARG A 226 -18.37 -11.79 -7.78
N THR A 227 -18.74 -12.36 -8.91
CA THR A 227 -20.07 -12.16 -9.52
C THR A 227 -20.93 -13.39 -9.25
N ASN A 228 -22.16 -13.23 -8.77
CA ASN A 228 -23.12 -14.34 -8.64
C ASN A 228 -23.81 -14.65 -9.99
N ASP A 229 -24.67 -15.68 -10.03
CA ASP A 229 -25.40 -16.09 -11.23
C ASP A 229 -26.36 -15.01 -11.79
N SER A 230 -26.73 -14.03 -10.95
CA SER A 230 -27.55 -12.88 -11.34
C SER A 230 -26.74 -11.66 -11.80
N GLY A 231 -25.40 -11.73 -11.81
CA GLY A 231 -24.54 -10.61 -12.20
C GLY A 231 -24.13 -9.66 -11.06
N ASP A 232 -24.57 -9.90 -9.82
CA ASP A 232 -24.26 -9.04 -8.67
C ASP A 232 -22.86 -9.31 -8.11
N LEU A 233 -22.22 -8.25 -7.61
CA LEU A 233 -20.98 -8.36 -6.83
C LEU A 233 -21.27 -8.92 -5.44
N VAL A 234 -20.61 -10.02 -5.08
CA VAL A 234 -20.77 -10.70 -3.79
C VAL A 234 -19.42 -11.03 -3.16
N VAL A 235 -19.40 -11.10 -1.82
CA VAL A 235 -18.27 -11.63 -1.04
C VAL A 235 -18.58 -13.07 -0.65
N THR A 236 -17.63 -14.00 -0.81
CA THR A 236 -17.88 -15.43 -0.55
C THR A 236 -16.82 -16.11 0.32
N LYS A 237 -17.29 -16.73 1.43
CA LYS A 237 -17.11 -18.14 1.85
C LYS A 237 -17.91 -18.35 3.17
N GLY A 238 -19.20 -18.01 3.15
CA GLY A 238 -20.08 -18.01 4.34
C GLY A 238 -21.52 -18.41 4.02
N ASP A 239 -22.25 -17.62 3.23
CA ASP A 239 -23.67 -17.90 3.00
C ASP A 239 -24.15 -17.49 1.61
N GLN A 240 -24.89 -18.38 0.94
CA GLN A 240 -25.73 -18.00 -0.20
C GLN A 240 -26.95 -17.26 0.35
N TYR A 241 -27.03 -15.95 0.12
CA TYR A 241 -28.22 -15.17 0.43
C TYR A 241 -28.79 -14.53 -0.83
N ASP A 242 -30.09 -14.75 -1.03
CA ASP A 242 -30.90 -14.22 -2.12
C ASP A 242 -31.21 -12.73 -1.86
N VAL A 243 -31.03 -11.87 -2.87
CA VAL A 243 -31.15 -10.40 -2.71
C VAL A 243 -31.72 -9.76 -3.98
N ARG A 244 -33.03 -9.93 -4.20
CA ARG A 244 -33.79 -9.15 -5.19
C ARG A 244 -34.82 -8.25 -4.54
N GLU A 245 -34.86 -6.99 -4.97
CA GLU A 245 -36.09 -6.22 -5.10
C GLU A 245 -36.08 -5.52 -6.47
N LYS A 246 -37.07 -5.83 -7.32
CA LYS A 246 -37.45 -5.10 -8.54
C LYS A 246 -36.40 -4.91 -9.66
N GLY A 247 -35.47 -5.85 -9.84
CA GLY A 247 -34.85 -6.08 -11.16
C GLY A 247 -33.66 -5.21 -11.58
N ASP A 248 -33.09 -4.39 -10.69
CA ASP A 248 -31.80 -3.71 -10.92
C ASP A 248 -30.68 -4.36 -10.09
N VAL A 249 -29.51 -4.60 -10.71
CA VAL A 249 -28.26 -5.02 -10.04
C VAL A 249 -27.77 -3.85 -9.20
N ARG A 250 -27.94 -3.93 -7.87
CA ARG A 250 -27.62 -2.81 -6.97
C ARG A 250 -26.79 -3.14 -5.73
N ASN A 251 -26.38 -4.38 -5.49
CA ASN A 251 -25.73 -4.71 -4.21
C ASN A 251 -24.20 -4.49 -4.19
N LEU A 252 -23.76 -3.29 -4.60
CA LEU A 252 -22.40 -2.80 -4.32
C LEU A 252 -22.15 -2.62 -2.80
N GLY A 253 -23.21 -2.53 -2.00
CA GLY A 253 -23.17 -2.29 -0.57
C GLY A 253 -22.35 -3.34 0.19
N LYS A 254 -22.51 -4.64 -0.11
CA LYS A 254 -21.85 -5.68 0.69
C LYS A 254 -20.31 -5.61 0.74
N PRO A 255 -19.57 -5.52 -0.39
CA PRO A 255 -18.11 -5.33 -0.32
C PRO A 255 -17.70 -4.01 0.35
N VAL A 256 -18.46 -2.94 0.14
CA VAL A 256 -18.18 -1.61 0.70
C VAL A 256 -18.42 -1.58 2.21
N ASP A 257 -19.56 -2.11 2.66
CA ASP A 257 -19.96 -2.21 4.06
C ASP A 257 -19.03 -3.16 4.82
N LEU A 258 -18.62 -4.27 4.21
CA LEU A 258 -17.64 -5.18 4.82
C LEU A 258 -16.26 -4.51 4.95
N ALA A 259 -15.81 -3.78 3.92
CA ALA A 259 -14.57 -3.03 4.01
C ALA A 259 -14.65 -1.93 5.09
N ARG A 260 -15.79 -1.23 5.17
CA ARG A 260 -16.06 -0.27 6.25
C ARG A 260 -15.99 -0.93 7.62
N ARG A 261 -16.64 -2.09 7.79
CA ARG A 261 -16.58 -2.87 9.03
C ARG A 261 -15.15 -3.24 9.39
N TYR A 262 -14.37 -3.77 8.45
CA TYR A 262 -12.96 -4.11 8.70
C TYR A 262 -12.15 -2.89 9.15
N TYR A 263 -12.37 -1.71 8.54
CA TYR A 263 -11.74 -0.48 8.99
C TYR A 263 -12.13 -0.09 10.42
N GLU A 264 -13.43 -0.13 10.73
CA GLU A 264 -13.98 0.19 12.06
C GLU A 264 -13.53 -0.80 13.15
N GLU A 265 -13.36 -2.08 12.80
CA GLU A 265 -12.78 -3.12 13.67
C GLU A 265 -11.25 -3.03 13.81
N GLY A 266 -10.63 -2.10 13.08
CA GLY A 266 -9.22 -1.77 13.24
C GLY A 266 -8.27 -2.42 12.23
N ALA A 267 -8.73 -2.87 11.07
CA ALA A 267 -7.83 -3.31 9.99
C ALA A 267 -6.82 -2.20 9.64
N ASP A 268 -5.57 -2.61 9.42
CA ASP A 268 -4.48 -1.70 9.07
C ASP A 268 -4.37 -1.49 7.56
N GLU A 269 -4.96 -2.38 6.76
CA GLU A 269 -5.12 -2.34 5.31
C GLU A 269 -6.26 -3.26 4.89
N ILE A 270 -6.91 -2.94 3.77
CA ILE A 270 -7.96 -3.77 3.17
C ILE A 270 -7.56 -4.20 1.77
N THR A 271 -7.58 -5.51 1.53
CA THR A 271 -7.28 -6.11 0.22
C THR A 271 -8.54 -6.66 -0.43
N PHE A 272 -8.81 -6.22 -1.66
CA PHE A 272 -9.86 -6.75 -2.51
C PHE A 272 -9.24 -7.72 -3.52
N LEU A 273 -9.70 -8.96 -3.54
CA LEU A 273 -9.37 -9.92 -4.60
C LEU A 273 -10.50 -9.96 -5.61
N ASN A 274 -10.31 -9.27 -6.73
CA ASN A 274 -11.24 -9.25 -7.84
C ASN A 274 -11.16 -10.55 -8.65
N ILE A 275 -12.10 -11.45 -8.38
CA ILE A 275 -12.26 -12.73 -9.07
C ILE A 275 -13.47 -12.69 -10.02
N THR A 276 -13.93 -11.49 -10.37
CA THR A 276 -15.07 -11.33 -11.26
C THR A 276 -14.75 -11.81 -12.68
N GLY A 277 -15.78 -12.32 -13.37
CA GLY A 277 -15.69 -12.83 -14.74
C GLY A 277 -15.65 -11.73 -15.82
N PHE A 278 -15.53 -10.45 -15.46
CA PHE A 278 -15.66 -9.31 -16.37
C PHE A 278 -14.41 -9.07 -17.23
N ARG A 279 -13.87 -10.14 -17.85
CA ARG A 279 -12.58 -10.11 -18.57
C ARG A 279 -12.59 -9.29 -19.85
N ASP A 280 -13.78 -9.03 -20.40
CA ASP A 280 -13.97 -8.36 -21.69
C ASP A 280 -14.87 -7.11 -21.56
N PHE A 281 -15.07 -6.59 -20.34
CA PHE A 281 -15.84 -5.34 -20.14
C PHE A 281 -14.99 -4.11 -20.45
N PRO A 282 -15.60 -3.03 -20.98
CA PRO A 282 -14.94 -1.74 -21.05
C PRO A 282 -14.39 -1.34 -19.68
N LEU A 283 -13.15 -0.86 -19.65
CA LEU A 283 -12.45 -0.56 -18.38
C LEU A 283 -13.25 0.39 -17.48
N GLU A 284 -13.91 1.37 -18.10
CA GLU A 284 -14.69 2.40 -17.41
C GLU A 284 -15.90 1.83 -16.66
N ASP A 285 -16.44 0.71 -17.14
CA ASP A 285 -17.65 0.08 -16.63
C ASP A 285 -17.34 -1.05 -15.63
N MET A 286 -16.07 -1.26 -15.29
CA MET A 286 -15.68 -2.30 -14.34
C MET A 286 -16.32 -2.04 -12.96
N PRO A 287 -17.20 -2.94 -12.47
CA PRO A 287 -17.91 -2.73 -11.21
C PRO A 287 -16.99 -2.55 -9.99
N MET A 288 -15.81 -3.18 -10.03
CA MET A 288 -14.80 -3.07 -8.98
C MET A 288 -14.25 -1.64 -8.82
N LEU A 289 -14.26 -0.83 -9.88
CA LEU A 289 -13.89 0.58 -9.77
C LEU A 289 -14.88 1.29 -8.85
N GLU A 290 -16.18 1.05 -9.02
CA GLU A 290 -17.19 1.69 -8.18
C GLU A 290 -17.13 1.21 -6.73
N VAL A 291 -16.84 -0.08 -6.49
CA VAL A 291 -16.60 -0.59 -5.13
C VAL A 291 -15.47 0.17 -4.44
N LEU A 292 -14.33 0.38 -5.10
CA LEU A 292 -13.21 1.15 -4.53
C LEU A 292 -13.60 2.61 -4.30
N ARG A 293 -14.34 3.21 -5.23
CA ARG A 293 -14.80 4.60 -5.11
C ARG A 293 -15.65 4.78 -3.88
N GLN A 294 -16.66 3.94 -3.69
CA GLN A 294 -17.56 3.99 -2.55
C GLN A 294 -16.85 3.63 -1.23
N THR A 295 -15.97 2.63 -1.24
CA THR A 295 -15.14 2.26 -0.08
C THR A 295 -14.29 3.44 0.37
N SER A 296 -13.61 4.10 -0.57
CA SER A 296 -12.67 5.19 -0.26
C SER A 296 -13.31 6.41 0.40
N VAL A 297 -14.65 6.54 0.38
CA VAL A 297 -15.37 7.65 1.03
C VAL A 297 -15.29 7.55 2.55
N ASN A 298 -15.33 6.34 3.11
CA ASN A 298 -15.42 6.13 4.55
C ASN A 298 -14.25 5.32 5.13
N VAL A 299 -13.35 4.82 4.29
CA VAL A 299 -12.22 3.99 4.69
C VAL A 299 -10.91 4.74 4.48
N PHE A 300 -10.28 5.15 5.58
CA PHE A 300 -9.06 5.97 5.62
C PHE A 300 -7.82 5.15 6.00
N VAL A 301 -7.74 3.93 5.46
CA VAL A 301 -6.58 3.05 5.49
C VAL A 301 -6.22 2.64 4.06
N PRO A 302 -5.03 2.07 3.81
CA PRO A 302 -4.64 1.61 2.49
C PRO A 302 -5.61 0.59 1.90
N LEU A 303 -5.87 0.71 0.60
CA LEU A 303 -6.69 -0.22 -0.18
C LEU A 303 -5.81 -0.89 -1.24
N THR A 304 -5.78 -2.22 -1.22
CA THR A 304 -5.06 -3.04 -2.22
C THR A 304 -6.07 -3.73 -3.12
N ILE A 305 -5.84 -3.72 -4.44
CA ILE A 305 -6.68 -4.44 -5.41
C ILE A 305 -5.87 -5.48 -6.18
N GLY A 306 -6.26 -6.74 -6.07
CA GLY A 306 -5.71 -7.85 -6.86
C GLY A 306 -6.70 -8.36 -7.90
N GLY A 307 -6.18 -8.85 -9.02
CA GLY A 307 -6.99 -9.46 -10.09
C GLY A 307 -7.30 -8.51 -11.25
N GLY A 308 -7.02 -8.96 -12.48
CA GLY A 308 -7.30 -8.21 -13.71
C GLY A 308 -6.28 -7.13 -14.08
N ILE A 309 -5.17 -6.99 -13.35
CA ILE A 309 -4.11 -5.99 -13.62
C ILE A 309 -3.17 -6.49 -14.72
N ARG A 310 -3.63 -6.41 -15.97
CA ARG A 310 -2.94 -6.94 -17.16
C ARG A 310 -3.35 -6.19 -18.42
N ASP A 311 -2.59 -6.40 -19.49
CA ASP A 311 -3.01 -6.01 -20.83
C ASP A 311 -4.25 -6.83 -21.24
N TYR A 312 -5.27 -6.17 -21.78
CA TYR A 312 -6.47 -6.83 -22.31
C TYR A 312 -7.19 -5.99 -23.38
N THR A 313 -8.04 -6.65 -24.17
CA THR A 313 -8.92 -6.01 -25.14
C THR A 313 -10.36 -6.26 -24.72
N ASP A 314 -11.18 -5.21 -24.67
CA ASP A 314 -12.59 -5.33 -24.31
C ASP A 314 -13.45 -5.84 -25.48
N LYS A 315 -14.73 -6.08 -25.20
CA LYS A 315 -15.74 -6.53 -26.17
C LYS A 315 -15.94 -5.56 -27.36
N ASP A 316 -15.59 -4.29 -27.18
CA ASP A 316 -15.71 -3.24 -28.19
C ASP A 316 -14.42 -3.11 -29.03
N GLY A 317 -13.42 -3.96 -28.78
CA GLY A 317 -12.15 -4.02 -29.51
C GLY A 317 -11.12 -3.00 -29.02
N LYS A 318 -11.38 -2.26 -27.94
CA LYS A 318 -10.43 -1.32 -27.36
C LYS A 318 -9.41 -2.05 -26.50
N THR A 319 -8.14 -1.78 -26.74
CA THR A 319 -7.04 -2.39 -25.98
C THR A 319 -6.57 -1.45 -24.87
N TYR A 320 -6.36 -2.01 -23.70
CA TYR A 320 -5.84 -1.35 -22.52
C TYR A 320 -4.56 -2.03 -22.06
N THR A 321 -3.57 -1.23 -21.70
CA THR A 321 -2.34 -1.69 -21.05
C THR A 321 -2.56 -1.89 -19.55
N ALA A 322 -1.77 -2.77 -18.93
CA ALA A 322 -1.77 -3.00 -17.49
C ALA A 322 -1.53 -1.71 -16.69
N LEU A 323 -0.75 -0.77 -17.26
CA LEU A 323 -0.50 0.54 -16.66
C LEU A 323 -1.78 1.40 -16.65
N GLU A 324 -2.55 1.43 -17.74
CA GLU A 324 -3.83 2.15 -17.81
C GLU A 324 -4.87 1.54 -16.87
N VAL A 325 -4.89 0.21 -16.78
CA VAL A 325 -5.75 -0.52 -15.82
C VAL A 325 -5.38 -0.14 -14.39
N ALA A 326 -4.10 -0.23 -14.02
CA ALA A 326 -3.62 0.15 -12.69
C ALA A 326 -3.92 1.63 -12.38
N ALA A 327 -3.64 2.54 -13.33
CA ALA A 327 -3.96 3.95 -13.22
C ALA A 327 -5.44 4.17 -12.91
N LYS A 328 -6.34 3.43 -13.59
CA LYS A 328 -7.79 3.54 -13.34
C LYS A 328 -8.19 3.06 -11.96
N TYR A 329 -7.60 1.97 -11.49
CA TYR A 329 -7.79 1.48 -10.12
C TYR A 329 -7.29 2.47 -9.08
N PHE A 330 -6.11 3.07 -9.27
CA PHE A 330 -5.58 4.11 -8.37
C PHE A 330 -6.50 5.33 -8.31
N ARG A 331 -6.98 5.81 -9.46
CA ARG A 331 -7.91 6.94 -9.54
C ARG A 331 -9.29 6.62 -8.96
N SER A 332 -9.59 5.33 -8.76
CA SER A 332 -10.84 4.88 -8.16
C SER A 332 -10.73 4.63 -6.66
N GLY A 333 -9.54 4.70 -6.06
CA GLY A 333 -9.37 4.61 -4.60
C GLY A 333 -8.35 3.57 -4.14
N ALA A 334 -7.81 2.74 -5.04
CA ALA A 334 -6.73 1.82 -4.67
C ALA A 334 -5.43 2.58 -4.41
N ASP A 335 -4.61 2.08 -3.50
CA ASP A 335 -3.26 2.59 -3.23
C ASP A 335 -2.20 1.63 -3.77
N LYS A 336 -2.54 0.35 -3.88
CA LYS A 336 -1.66 -0.71 -4.38
C LYS A 336 -2.42 -1.65 -5.32
N VAL A 337 -1.72 -2.18 -6.31
CA VAL A 337 -2.22 -3.23 -7.20
C VAL A 337 -1.48 -4.53 -6.96
N SER A 338 -2.20 -5.65 -6.98
CA SER A 338 -1.64 -6.99 -6.81
C SER A 338 -1.64 -7.76 -8.14
N ILE A 339 -0.46 -8.24 -8.53
CA ILE A 339 -0.22 -9.01 -9.76
C ILE A 339 0.05 -10.47 -9.39
N GLY A 340 -0.78 -11.38 -9.89
CA GLY A 340 -0.71 -12.83 -9.62
C GLY A 340 -0.06 -13.62 -10.76
N SER A 341 -0.86 -14.41 -11.48
CA SER A 341 -0.38 -15.34 -12.51
C SER A 341 0.50 -14.72 -13.61
N ASP A 342 0.30 -13.46 -13.96
CA ASP A 342 1.12 -12.78 -14.96
C ASP A 342 2.54 -12.51 -14.44
N ALA A 343 2.74 -12.33 -13.14
CA ALA A 343 4.06 -12.20 -12.54
C ALA A 343 4.89 -13.47 -12.79
N VAL A 344 4.29 -14.66 -12.71
CA VAL A 344 4.99 -15.94 -12.94
C VAL A 344 5.51 -16.01 -14.38
N ARG A 345 4.70 -15.60 -15.36
CA ARG A 345 5.11 -15.57 -16.78
C ARG A 345 6.24 -14.57 -17.02
N VAL A 346 6.16 -13.40 -16.39
CA VAL A 346 7.21 -12.36 -16.48
C VAL A 346 8.52 -12.87 -15.88
N VAL A 347 8.48 -13.58 -14.74
CA VAL A 347 9.67 -14.19 -14.14
C VAL A 347 10.25 -15.26 -15.04
N GLU A 348 9.43 -16.13 -15.63
CA GLU A 348 9.89 -17.13 -16.59
C GLU A 348 10.57 -16.50 -17.82
N GLU A 349 10.04 -15.40 -18.33
CA GLU A 349 10.67 -14.64 -19.41
C GLU A 349 12.02 -14.06 -18.96
N TYR A 350 12.07 -13.42 -17.79
CA TYR A 350 13.30 -12.87 -17.22
C TYR A 350 14.37 -13.96 -17.01
N LEU A 351 14.00 -15.14 -16.52
CA LEU A 351 14.94 -16.25 -16.30
C LEU A 351 15.48 -16.81 -17.64
N LYS A 352 14.71 -16.73 -18.72
CA LYS A 352 15.15 -17.13 -20.06
C LYS A 352 16.09 -16.10 -20.70
N THR A 353 15.82 -14.81 -20.51
CA THR A 353 16.56 -13.72 -21.18
C THR A 353 17.73 -13.18 -20.36
N GLY A 354 17.69 -13.35 -19.03
CA GLY A 354 18.61 -12.73 -18.08
C GLY A 354 18.45 -11.22 -17.91
N ALA A 355 17.42 -10.61 -18.51
CA ALA A 355 17.27 -9.16 -18.58
C ALA A 355 15.83 -8.67 -18.36
N LYS A 356 15.75 -7.46 -17.80
CA LYS A 356 14.50 -6.69 -17.70
C LYS A 356 13.92 -6.42 -19.08
N SER A 357 12.62 -6.64 -19.25
CA SER A 357 11.95 -6.41 -20.53
C SER A 357 11.64 -4.93 -20.76
N GLY A 358 11.53 -4.16 -19.67
CA GLY A 358 11.00 -2.78 -19.64
C GLY A 358 9.50 -2.68 -19.99
N ARG A 359 8.84 -3.81 -20.24
CA ARG A 359 7.48 -3.87 -20.82
C ARG A 359 6.45 -4.53 -19.91
N SER A 360 6.87 -5.32 -18.93
CA SER A 360 5.96 -6.02 -18.02
C SER A 360 5.15 -5.06 -17.16
N ALA A 361 4.00 -5.54 -16.64
CA ALA A 361 3.16 -4.78 -15.72
C ALA A 361 3.93 -4.35 -14.47
N ILE A 362 4.75 -5.25 -13.89
CA ILE A 362 5.59 -4.98 -12.72
C ILE A 362 6.50 -3.77 -13.00
N GLU A 363 7.27 -3.83 -14.08
CA GLU A 363 8.26 -2.80 -14.42
C GLU A 363 7.60 -1.46 -14.75
N LYS A 364 6.53 -1.45 -15.55
CA LYS A 364 5.85 -0.23 -15.98
C LYS A 364 5.14 0.47 -14.82
N ILE A 365 4.42 -0.28 -14.00
CA ILE A 365 3.67 0.29 -12.87
C ILE A 365 4.66 0.80 -11.82
N ALA A 366 5.69 0.03 -11.48
CA ALA A 366 6.73 0.47 -10.53
C ALA A 366 7.48 1.71 -11.01
N ARG A 367 7.75 1.83 -12.32
CA ARG A 367 8.42 3.03 -12.87
C ARG A 367 7.59 4.32 -12.69
N VAL A 368 6.27 4.24 -12.79
CA VAL A 368 5.38 5.42 -12.70
C VAL A 368 4.95 5.70 -11.26
N TYR A 369 4.59 4.65 -10.52
CA TYR A 369 3.96 4.73 -9.21
C TYR A 369 4.88 4.30 -8.05
N GLY A 370 6.14 3.97 -8.34
CA GLY A 370 7.10 3.46 -7.37
C GLY A 370 6.86 1.99 -7.02
N ASN A 371 7.89 1.32 -6.50
CA ASN A 371 7.81 -0.09 -6.12
C ASN A 371 6.68 -0.35 -5.12
N GLN A 372 6.46 0.59 -4.20
CA GLN A 372 5.46 0.51 -3.15
C GLN A 372 4.01 0.33 -3.65
N ALA A 373 3.73 0.65 -4.92
CA ALA A 373 2.42 0.48 -5.52
C ALA A 373 2.18 -0.94 -6.08
N VAL A 374 3.22 -1.78 -6.17
CA VAL A 374 3.18 -3.10 -6.81
C VAL A 374 3.36 -4.20 -5.78
N VAL A 375 2.28 -4.92 -5.52
CA VAL A 375 2.24 -6.14 -4.70
C VAL A 375 2.26 -7.35 -5.64
N ILE A 376 3.01 -8.39 -5.28
CA ILE A 376 3.02 -9.65 -6.05
C ILE A 376 2.35 -10.74 -5.25
N SER A 377 1.25 -11.29 -5.78
CA SER A 377 0.59 -12.46 -5.19
C SER A 377 1.18 -13.73 -5.73
N VAL A 378 1.64 -14.61 -4.85
CA VAL A 378 2.16 -15.93 -5.22
C VAL A 378 1.42 -17.03 -4.47
N ASP A 379 1.11 -18.11 -5.19
CA ASP A 379 0.39 -19.28 -4.68
C ASP A 379 1.32 -20.50 -4.74
N PRO A 380 2.28 -20.63 -3.81
CA PRO A 380 3.17 -21.77 -3.74
C PRO A 380 2.50 -23.00 -3.10
N ARG A 381 2.97 -24.19 -3.50
CA ARG A 381 2.72 -25.46 -2.82
C ARG A 381 4.02 -26.20 -2.57
N ARG A 382 4.11 -26.93 -1.45
CA ARG A 382 5.28 -27.68 -1.04
C ARG A 382 5.50 -28.91 -1.93
N VAL A 383 6.75 -29.15 -2.30
CA VAL A 383 7.20 -30.32 -3.05
C VAL A 383 8.42 -30.91 -2.34
N TYR A 384 8.27 -32.13 -1.83
CA TYR A 384 9.33 -32.85 -1.13
C TYR A 384 10.37 -33.43 -2.08
N VAL A 385 11.63 -33.45 -1.64
CA VAL A 385 12.77 -34.04 -2.36
C VAL A 385 13.71 -34.72 -1.36
N LYS A 386 14.41 -35.77 -1.80
CA LYS A 386 15.28 -36.54 -0.91
C LYS A 386 16.55 -35.77 -0.59
N GLU A 387 17.20 -35.26 -1.62
CA GLU A 387 18.41 -34.47 -1.53
C GLU A 387 18.26 -33.14 -2.30
N PRO A 388 18.95 -32.07 -1.87
CA PRO A 388 18.96 -30.79 -2.58
C PRO A 388 19.32 -30.88 -4.07
N GLU A 389 20.21 -31.80 -4.44
CA GLU A 389 20.75 -31.97 -5.78
C GLU A 389 19.74 -32.64 -6.75
N ASP A 390 18.65 -33.20 -6.24
CA ASP A 390 17.61 -33.85 -7.06
C ASP A 390 16.85 -32.85 -7.95
N VAL A 391 16.90 -31.56 -7.61
CA VAL A 391 16.20 -30.49 -8.32
C VAL A 391 17.09 -29.26 -8.52
N LYS A 392 16.81 -28.49 -9.57
CA LYS A 392 17.48 -27.20 -9.83
C LYS A 392 16.96 -26.04 -8.97
N HIS A 393 15.96 -26.31 -8.13
CA HIS A 393 15.23 -25.30 -7.37
C HIS A 393 15.91 -24.99 -6.05
N ARG A 394 15.61 -23.80 -5.49
CA ARG A 394 15.99 -23.50 -4.11
C ARG A 394 15.19 -24.38 -3.17
N VAL A 395 15.90 -25.30 -2.51
CA VAL A 395 15.34 -26.18 -1.48
C VAL A 395 15.65 -25.64 -0.08
N ILE A 396 14.81 -26.01 0.87
CA ILE A 396 15.08 -25.86 2.30
C ILE A 396 15.05 -27.23 2.97
N LYS A 397 15.77 -27.37 4.08
CA LYS A 397 15.56 -28.48 5.00
C LYS A 397 14.26 -28.23 5.75
N THR A 398 13.40 -29.23 5.81
CA THR A 398 12.07 -29.14 6.44
C THR A 398 12.05 -29.88 7.78
N GLU A 399 11.41 -29.30 8.78
CA GLU A 399 11.09 -29.95 10.05
C GLU A 399 9.91 -30.93 9.93
N PHE A 400 9.18 -30.88 8.81
CA PHE A 400 8.06 -31.76 8.48
C PHE A 400 8.51 -32.75 7.39
N PRO A 401 8.83 -34.01 7.73
CA PRO A 401 9.25 -34.99 6.73
C PRO A 401 8.15 -35.31 5.72
N GLY A 402 8.56 -35.56 4.48
CA GLY A 402 7.67 -36.00 3.41
C GLY A 402 7.12 -37.42 3.60
N PRO A 403 6.14 -37.85 2.78
CA PRO A 403 5.51 -39.16 2.91
C PRO A 403 6.46 -40.36 2.84
N ASN A 404 7.64 -40.20 2.22
CA ASN A 404 8.65 -41.25 2.08
C ASN A 404 9.92 -40.94 2.92
N GLY A 405 9.81 -40.04 3.90
CA GLY A 405 10.94 -39.63 4.75
C GLY A 405 11.85 -38.58 4.13
N GLU A 406 11.40 -37.88 3.08
CA GLU A 406 12.12 -36.74 2.50
C GLU A 406 12.35 -35.66 3.56
N SER A 407 13.58 -35.18 3.71
CA SER A 407 13.94 -34.15 4.71
C SER A 407 14.14 -32.75 4.12
N TYR A 408 13.91 -32.61 2.81
CA TYR A 408 14.00 -31.36 2.08
C TYR A 408 12.72 -31.09 1.29
N CYS A 409 12.44 -29.82 1.05
CA CYS A 409 11.37 -29.42 0.14
C CYS A 409 11.70 -28.11 -0.57
N TRP A 410 11.02 -27.87 -1.68
CA TRP A 410 10.93 -26.56 -2.32
C TRP A 410 9.46 -26.19 -2.51
N TYR A 411 9.20 -24.93 -2.84
CA TYR A 411 7.84 -24.40 -2.97
C TYR A 411 7.55 -24.05 -4.42
N GLN A 412 6.78 -24.89 -5.09
CA GLN A 412 6.42 -24.74 -6.49
C GLN A 412 5.40 -23.62 -6.67
N CYS A 413 5.73 -22.61 -7.47
CA CYS A 413 4.79 -21.57 -7.88
C CYS A 413 3.68 -22.14 -8.76
N THR A 414 2.49 -21.56 -8.66
CA THR A 414 1.34 -21.93 -9.49
C THR A 414 0.72 -20.72 -10.18
N ILE A 415 -0.09 -20.98 -11.20
CA ILE A 415 -0.92 -19.98 -11.88
C ILE A 415 -2.38 -20.45 -11.97
N LYS A 416 -3.26 -19.57 -12.49
CA LYS A 416 -4.70 -19.81 -12.63
C LYS A 416 -5.40 -20.11 -11.30
N GLY A 417 -4.92 -19.51 -10.21
CA GLY A 417 -5.42 -19.70 -8.85
C GLY A 417 -5.12 -21.11 -8.34
N GLY A 418 -3.85 -21.49 -8.25
CA GLY A 418 -3.44 -22.79 -7.70
C GLY A 418 -3.53 -24.00 -8.65
N ARG A 419 -4.23 -23.89 -9.78
CA ARG A 419 -4.60 -25.05 -10.61
C ARG A 419 -3.50 -25.59 -11.51
N GLU A 420 -2.53 -24.76 -11.88
CA GLU A 420 -1.44 -25.14 -12.79
C GLU A 420 -0.09 -24.85 -12.14
N GLY A 421 0.68 -25.90 -11.84
CA GLY A 421 2.04 -25.77 -11.31
C GLY A 421 3.03 -25.36 -12.40
N ARG A 422 4.03 -24.56 -12.03
CA ARG A 422 5.10 -24.09 -12.91
C ARG A 422 6.44 -24.60 -12.43
N ASP A 423 7.39 -24.75 -13.34
CA ASP A 423 8.76 -25.18 -13.05
C ASP A 423 9.58 -24.01 -12.49
N LEU A 424 9.13 -23.46 -11.37
CA LEU A 424 9.64 -22.25 -10.74
C LEU A 424 9.39 -22.30 -9.23
N ASP A 425 10.42 -22.05 -8.43
CA ASP A 425 10.32 -22.00 -6.98
C ASP A 425 10.00 -20.60 -6.44
N ALA A 426 9.33 -20.54 -5.29
CA ALA A 426 8.86 -19.30 -4.67
C ALA A 426 9.99 -18.33 -4.27
N ILE A 427 11.17 -18.85 -3.93
CA ILE A 427 12.33 -18.04 -3.52
C ILE A 427 12.88 -17.31 -4.75
N THR A 428 13.18 -18.04 -5.82
CA THR A 428 13.65 -17.49 -7.09
C THR A 428 12.61 -16.53 -7.67
N PHE A 429 11.33 -16.89 -7.59
CA PHE A 429 10.22 -16.03 -8.02
C PHE A 429 10.23 -14.68 -7.30
N ALA A 430 10.26 -14.68 -5.96
CA ALA A 430 10.22 -13.45 -5.17
C ALA A 430 11.43 -12.55 -5.46
N GLN A 431 12.64 -13.12 -5.57
CA GLN A 431 13.86 -12.38 -5.90
C GLN A 431 13.79 -11.71 -7.28
N VAL A 432 13.25 -12.40 -8.29
CA VAL A 432 13.13 -11.81 -9.62
C VAL A 432 12.05 -10.73 -9.63
N CYS A 433 10.91 -10.94 -8.97
CA CYS A 433 9.87 -9.94 -8.82
C CYS A 433 10.37 -8.64 -8.15
N GLU A 434 11.15 -8.77 -7.08
CA GLU A 434 11.82 -7.63 -6.43
C GLU A 434 12.72 -6.88 -7.43
N LYS A 435 13.58 -7.60 -8.16
CA LYS A 435 14.45 -7.00 -9.20
C LYS A 435 13.63 -6.25 -10.24
N LEU A 436 12.47 -6.77 -10.63
CA LEU A 436 11.59 -6.16 -11.63
C LEU A 436 10.85 -4.91 -11.13
N GLY A 437 10.83 -4.65 -9.82
CA GLY A 437 10.21 -3.46 -9.23
C GLY A 437 9.03 -3.75 -8.31
N ALA A 438 8.79 -5.00 -7.91
CA ALA A 438 7.84 -5.28 -6.84
C ALA A 438 8.27 -4.57 -5.55
N GLY A 439 7.31 -4.04 -4.79
CA GLY A 439 7.57 -3.41 -3.50
C GLY A 439 7.03 -4.20 -2.31
N GLU A 440 6.28 -5.29 -2.54
CA GLU A 440 5.75 -6.14 -1.48
C GLU A 440 5.37 -7.52 -2.05
N ILE A 441 5.56 -8.60 -1.29
CA ILE A 441 5.17 -9.95 -1.68
C ILE A 441 3.99 -10.41 -0.83
N LEU A 442 2.84 -10.65 -1.46
CA LEU A 442 1.72 -11.35 -0.87
C LEU A 442 1.94 -12.86 -0.99
N LEU A 443 2.44 -13.46 0.10
CA LEU A 443 2.86 -14.85 0.15
C LEU A 443 1.73 -15.73 0.67
N ASN A 444 0.91 -16.24 -0.25
CA ASN A 444 -0.10 -17.25 0.08
C ASN A 444 0.58 -18.61 0.29
N CYS A 445 -0.19 -19.60 0.72
CA CYS A 445 0.25 -20.99 0.80
C CYS A 445 -0.93 -21.91 0.51
N ILE A 446 -0.86 -22.63 -0.61
CA ILE A 446 -1.95 -23.53 -1.06
C ILE A 446 -2.21 -24.61 -0.01
N ASP A 447 -1.16 -25.14 0.60
CA ASP A 447 -1.26 -26.24 1.57
C ASP A 447 -1.85 -25.80 2.92
N ARG A 448 -1.86 -24.49 3.20
CA ARG A 448 -2.44 -23.92 4.43
C ARG A 448 -3.80 -23.27 4.20
N ASP A 449 -4.16 -22.95 2.96
CA ASP A 449 -5.39 -22.21 2.67
C ASP A 449 -6.65 -22.95 3.17
N GLY A 450 -7.49 -22.26 3.93
CA GLY A 450 -8.71 -22.82 4.54
C GLY A 450 -8.50 -23.88 5.63
N THR A 451 -7.27 -24.22 6.00
CA THR A 451 -7.00 -25.25 7.03
C THR A 451 -7.23 -24.78 8.46
N ASN A 452 -7.15 -23.46 8.69
CA ASN A 452 -7.18 -22.85 10.02
C ASN A 452 -6.11 -23.42 10.98
N GLN A 453 -4.95 -23.87 10.47
CA GLN A 453 -3.85 -24.48 11.25
C GLN A 453 -2.62 -23.57 11.43
N GLY A 454 -2.75 -22.28 11.11
CA GLY A 454 -1.66 -21.32 11.13
C GLY A 454 -0.95 -21.20 9.77
N PHE A 455 -0.05 -20.23 9.70
CA PHE A 455 0.71 -19.90 8.49
C PHE A 455 1.86 -20.90 8.26
N ASP A 456 2.37 -21.03 7.02
CA ASP A 456 3.58 -21.80 6.75
C ASP A 456 4.83 -20.98 7.10
N LEU A 457 5.35 -21.17 8.32
CA LEU A 457 6.48 -20.41 8.85
C LEU A 457 7.80 -20.68 8.10
N GLU A 458 8.00 -21.90 7.59
CA GLU A 458 9.21 -22.25 6.82
C GLU A 458 9.23 -21.53 5.48
N LEU A 459 8.09 -21.47 4.79
CA LEU A 459 7.92 -20.72 3.56
C LEU A 459 8.19 -19.22 3.78
N ILE A 460 7.57 -18.65 4.81
CA ILE A 460 7.72 -17.23 5.14
C ILE A 460 9.19 -16.91 5.42
N ASN A 461 9.85 -17.69 6.28
CA ASN A 461 11.26 -17.48 6.61
C ASN A 461 12.17 -17.68 5.39
N ALA A 462 11.88 -18.64 4.52
CA ALA A 462 12.66 -18.89 3.32
C ALA A 462 12.59 -17.71 2.33
N VAL A 463 11.39 -17.15 2.12
CA VAL A 463 11.20 -15.99 1.25
C VAL A 463 11.74 -14.72 1.90
N LYS A 464 11.48 -14.46 3.18
CA LYS A 464 12.00 -13.29 3.90
C LYS A 464 13.52 -13.21 3.87
N LYS A 465 14.22 -14.33 4.01
CA LYS A 465 15.69 -14.37 3.90
C LYS A 465 16.22 -14.09 2.49
N ALA A 466 15.38 -14.21 1.47
CA ALA A 466 15.78 -14.12 0.08
C ALA A 466 15.53 -12.75 -0.55
N VAL A 467 14.66 -11.92 0.02
CA VAL A 467 14.26 -10.61 -0.52
C VAL A 467 14.43 -9.50 0.50
N SER A 468 14.62 -8.27 0.01
CA SER A 468 14.68 -7.05 0.82
C SER A 468 13.37 -6.24 0.79
N VAL A 469 12.33 -6.71 0.12
CA VAL A 469 10.98 -6.13 0.18
C VAL A 469 10.15 -6.73 1.31
N PRO A 470 9.12 -6.02 1.82
CA PRO A 470 8.18 -6.58 2.80
C PRO A 470 7.48 -7.83 2.29
N VAL A 471 7.19 -8.77 3.21
CA VAL A 471 6.41 -9.98 2.92
C VAL A 471 5.17 -10.02 3.81
N ILE A 472 4.03 -10.24 3.17
CA ILE A 472 2.74 -10.47 3.81
C ILE A 472 2.56 -11.99 3.97
N ALA A 473 2.48 -12.46 5.21
CA ALA A 473 2.08 -13.82 5.52
C ALA A 473 0.58 -14.00 5.25
N SER A 474 0.22 -14.96 4.39
CA SER A 474 -1.17 -15.24 4.02
C SER A 474 -1.44 -16.74 4.01
N SER A 475 -2.73 -17.12 4.06
CA SER A 475 -3.26 -18.48 4.12
C SER A 475 -2.99 -19.24 5.43
N GLY A 476 -4.05 -19.74 6.07
CA GLY A 476 -3.98 -20.66 7.22
C GLY A 476 -4.34 -20.07 8.58
N ALA A 477 -4.46 -18.74 8.72
CA ALA A 477 -4.96 -18.11 9.94
C ALA A 477 -6.33 -18.69 10.35
N GLY A 478 -6.50 -18.93 11.65
CA GLY A 478 -7.60 -19.71 12.22
C GLY A 478 -8.01 -19.22 13.61
N CYS A 479 -7.06 -18.70 14.37
CA CYS A 479 -7.26 -18.01 15.65
C CYS A 479 -6.29 -16.80 15.77
N ALA A 480 -6.45 -16.00 16.82
CA ALA A 480 -5.60 -14.83 17.06
C ALA A 480 -4.14 -15.22 17.36
N GLU A 481 -3.91 -16.38 17.98
CA GLU A 481 -2.59 -16.89 18.34
C GLU A 481 -1.73 -17.18 17.10
N HIS A 482 -2.33 -17.50 15.94
CA HIS A 482 -1.57 -17.66 14.69
C HIS A 482 -0.89 -16.36 14.25
N PHE A 483 -1.47 -15.19 14.55
CA PHE A 483 -0.84 -13.89 14.29
C PHE A 483 0.32 -13.63 15.24
N LEU A 484 0.15 -13.97 16.52
CA LEU A 484 1.23 -13.86 17.50
C LEU A 484 2.39 -14.79 17.13
N GLU A 485 2.08 -16.02 16.72
CA GLU A 485 3.07 -17.01 16.29
C GLU A 485 3.87 -16.52 15.09
N VAL A 486 3.20 -16.08 14.02
CA VAL A 486 3.90 -15.66 12.79
C VAL A 486 4.78 -14.45 13.03
N PHE A 487 4.36 -13.48 13.86
CA PHE A 487 5.19 -12.31 14.16
C PHE A 487 6.34 -12.58 15.14
N ASN A 488 6.24 -13.62 15.98
CA ASN A 488 7.31 -14.01 16.89
C ASN A 488 8.34 -14.95 16.24
N LYS A 489 7.90 -15.79 15.30
CA LYS A 489 8.75 -16.84 14.69
C LYS A 489 9.26 -16.47 13.29
N THR A 490 8.86 -15.33 12.76
CA THR A 490 9.27 -14.86 11.43
C THR A 490 9.48 -13.34 11.40
N ASP A 491 10.22 -12.88 10.40
CA ASP A 491 10.42 -11.45 10.15
C ASP A 491 9.33 -10.84 9.26
N ALA A 492 8.17 -11.50 9.08
CA ALA A 492 7.08 -10.94 8.28
C ALA A 492 6.59 -9.61 8.87
N GLU A 493 6.45 -8.58 8.02
CA GLU A 493 5.97 -7.26 8.42
C GLU A 493 4.45 -7.24 8.63
N SER A 494 3.75 -8.19 8.02
CA SER A 494 2.29 -8.19 7.98
C SER A 494 1.73 -9.60 7.86
N ALA A 495 0.50 -9.75 8.33
CA ALA A 495 -0.27 -10.98 8.23
C ALA A 495 -1.67 -10.66 7.73
N LEU A 496 -2.14 -11.47 6.80
CA LEU A 496 -3.41 -11.32 6.11
C LEU A 496 -4.33 -12.49 6.44
N ALA A 497 -5.58 -12.18 6.74
CA ALA A 497 -6.64 -13.17 6.77
C ALA A 497 -7.90 -12.68 6.05
N ALA A 498 -8.69 -13.64 5.57
CA ALA A 498 -9.94 -13.39 4.87
C ALA A 498 -11.12 -14.04 5.62
N GLY A 499 -11.21 -15.37 5.56
CA GLY A 499 -12.39 -16.11 6.03
C GLY A 499 -12.76 -15.88 7.50
N ILE A 500 -11.78 -15.90 8.40
CA ILE A 500 -12.02 -15.74 9.86
C ILE A 500 -12.53 -14.35 10.24
N PHE A 501 -12.15 -13.30 9.48
CA PHE A 501 -12.65 -11.93 9.67
C PHE A 501 -14.03 -11.77 9.03
N HIS A 502 -14.24 -12.37 7.86
CA HIS A 502 -15.52 -12.32 7.17
C HIS A 502 -16.64 -12.95 8.01
N ARG A 503 -16.38 -14.14 8.57
CA ARG A 503 -17.33 -14.92 9.38
C ARG A 503 -17.37 -14.51 10.86
N GLU A 504 -16.61 -13.49 11.26
CA GLU A 504 -16.52 -13.00 12.64
C GLU A 504 -16.10 -14.09 13.66
N GLU A 505 -15.47 -15.16 13.20
CA GLU A 505 -14.94 -16.23 14.06
C GLU A 505 -13.77 -15.72 14.92
N VAL A 506 -13.00 -14.79 14.35
CA VAL A 506 -11.86 -14.14 15.02
C VAL A 506 -11.92 -12.65 14.68
N PRO A 507 -12.57 -11.80 15.50
CA PRO A 507 -12.63 -10.36 15.24
C PRO A 507 -11.23 -9.73 15.14
N ILE A 508 -11.06 -8.72 14.29
CA ILE A 508 -9.75 -8.03 14.13
C ILE A 508 -9.30 -7.41 15.47
N GLY A 509 -10.22 -6.84 16.24
CA GLY A 509 -9.95 -6.33 17.58
C GLY A 509 -9.44 -7.40 18.56
N GLN A 510 -9.88 -8.66 18.43
CA GLN A 510 -9.35 -9.77 19.24
C GLN A 510 -7.91 -10.09 18.85
N VAL A 511 -7.59 -10.07 17.55
CA VAL A 511 -6.20 -10.22 17.08
C VAL A 511 -5.32 -9.12 17.67
N LYS A 512 -5.74 -7.85 17.55
CA LYS A 512 -4.99 -6.71 18.11
C LYS A 512 -4.79 -6.82 19.62
N LYS A 513 -5.84 -7.17 20.37
CA LYS A 513 -5.74 -7.39 21.82
C LYS A 513 -4.77 -8.52 22.20
N THR A 514 -4.71 -9.58 21.38
CA THR A 514 -3.78 -10.71 21.61
C THR A 514 -2.32 -10.32 21.35
N LEU A 515 -2.11 -9.38 20.44
CA LEU A 515 -0.79 -8.86 20.08
C LEU A 515 -0.31 -7.73 21.00
N GLU A 516 -1.23 -7.06 21.68
CA GLU A 516 -0.96 -5.91 22.55
C GLU A 516 0.09 -6.26 23.61
N GLY A 517 1.15 -5.45 23.69
CA GLY A 517 2.28 -5.65 24.60
C GLY A 517 3.27 -6.75 24.19
N ALA A 518 2.91 -7.64 23.26
CA ALA A 518 3.80 -8.69 22.74
C ALA A 518 4.55 -8.25 21.48
N VAL A 519 3.86 -7.56 20.57
CA VAL A 519 4.46 -6.97 19.35
C VAL A 519 3.95 -5.55 19.14
N GLU A 520 4.72 -4.73 18.44
CA GLU A 520 4.30 -3.38 18.10
C GLU A 520 3.12 -3.42 17.13
N ILE A 521 1.99 -2.79 17.46
CA ILE A 521 0.78 -2.74 16.61
C ILE A 521 0.24 -1.31 16.51
N ARG A 522 -0.64 -1.05 15.54
CA ARG A 522 -1.53 0.12 15.60
C ARG A 522 -2.66 -0.22 16.57
N ALA A 523 -2.74 0.50 17.68
CA ALA A 523 -3.81 0.36 18.66
C ALA A 523 -5.20 0.59 18.05
#